data_AF-A0A1V4V727-F1
#
_entry.id   AF-A0A1V4V727-F1
#
_cell.length_a   1.000
_cell.length_b   1.000
_cell.length_c   1.000
_cell.angle_alpha   90.00
_cell.angle_beta   90.00
_cell.angle_gamma   90.00
#
_symmetry.space_group_name_H-M   'P 1'
#
loop_
_entity.id
_entity.type
_entity.pdbx_description
1 polymer ?
#
loop_
_entity_poly.entity_id
_entity_poly.type
_entity_poly.pdbx_seq_one_letter_code
_entity_poly.pdbx_strand_id
1 'polypeptide(L)'
;MEINKISSKGQIVIPITLREKYGLKPNSLARITEIDGHIAIIPIPKDPIGSARGMLHGGETAAQHMKEIRAEELEIERKKRGRD
;
A
#
# COMPACT_ATOMS: atom_id res chain seq x y z
N MET A 1 1.08 13.70 -20.87
CA MET A 1 0.25 14.62 -20.06
C MET A 1 -1.02 14.87 -20.86
N GLU A 2 -2.17 14.45 -20.34
CA GLU A 2 -3.46 14.53 -21.04
C GLU A 2 -4.33 15.56 -20.34
N ILE A 3 -4.86 16.53 -21.08
CA ILE A 3 -5.73 17.58 -20.56
C ILE A 3 -7.16 17.23 -20.99
N ASN A 4 -8.06 17.10 -20.00
CA ASN A 4 -9.47 16.82 -20.25
C ASN A 4 -10.33 17.99 -19.82
N LYS A 5 -11.39 18.26 -20.59
CA LYS A 5 -12.38 19.28 -20.24
C LYS A 5 -13.26 18.77 -19.12
N ILE A 6 -13.48 19.62 -18.11
CA ILE A 6 -14.49 19.38 -17.08
C ILE A 6 -15.86 19.72 -17.66
N SER A 7 -16.82 18.81 -17.52
CA SER A 7 -18.19 19.04 -17.98
C SER A 7 -18.85 20.17 -17.18
N SER A 8 -19.96 20.73 -17.69
CA SER A 8 -20.73 21.75 -16.97
C SER A 8 -21.26 21.28 -15.60
N LYS A 9 -21.33 19.96 -15.39
CA LYS A 9 -21.74 19.33 -14.14
C LYS A 9 -20.56 18.94 -13.24
N GLY A 10 -19.32 19.33 -13.59
CA GLY A 10 -18.12 19.00 -12.83
C GLY A 10 -17.57 17.59 -13.06
N GLN A 11 -18.03 16.87 -14.09
CA GLN A 11 -17.55 15.52 -14.39
C GLN A 11 -16.28 15.58 -15.25
N ILE A 12 -15.33 14.69 -14.96
CA ILE A 12 -14.12 14.49 -15.77
C ILE A 12 -14.07 13.04 -16.26
N VAL A 13 -13.69 12.86 -17.52
CA VAL A 13 -13.46 11.53 -18.10
C VAL A 13 -12.07 11.06 -17.69
N ILE A 14 -11.99 9.87 -17.09
CA ILE A 14 -10.70 9.23 -16.78
C ILE A 14 -10.23 8.50 -18.03
N PRO A 15 -9.06 8.87 -18.61
CA PRO A 15 -8.51 8.21 -19.79
C PRO A 15 -8.32 6.71 -19.62
N ILE A 16 -8.39 5.96 -20.74
CA ILE A 16 -8.31 4.50 -20.74
C ILE A 16 -7.03 3.98 -20.09
N THR A 17 -5.89 4.64 -20.36
CA THR A 17 -4.58 4.28 -19.82
C THR A 17 -4.55 4.31 -18.28
N LEU A 18 -5.17 5.31 -17.67
CA LEU A 18 -5.29 5.40 -16.21
C LEU A 18 -6.31 4.40 -15.67
N ARG A 19 -7.43 4.17 -16.38
CA ARG A 19 -8.42 3.19 -15.96
C ARG A 19 -7.84 1.78 -15.89
N GLU A 20 -7.06 1.38 -16.89
CA GLU A 20 -6.41 0.07 -16.93
C GLU A 20 -5.31 -0.04 -15.87
N LYS A 21 -4.45 0.97 -15.76
CA LYS A 21 -3.35 0.99 -14.80
C LYS A 21 -3.83 0.85 -13.34
N TYR A 22 -4.93 1.51 -12.99
CA TYR A 22 -5.47 1.52 -11.63
C TYR A 22 -6.68 0.60 -11.44
N GLY A 23 -7.02 -0.23 -12.44
CA GLY A 23 -8.11 -1.20 -12.35
C GLY A 23 -9.50 -0.59 -12.14
N LEU A 24 -9.74 0.64 -12.62
CA LEU A 24 -11.02 1.34 -12.53
C LEU A 24 -12.03 0.72 -13.50
N LYS A 25 -12.88 -0.17 -12.98
CA LYS A 25 -13.92 -0.85 -13.76
C LYS A 25 -15.20 -0.01 -13.82
N PRO A 26 -16.01 -0.14 -14.88
CA PRO A 26 -17.35 0.44 -14.88
C PRO A 26 -18.14 0.03 -13.64
N ASN A 27 -18.90 0.98 -13.06
CA ASN A 27 -19.68 0.78 -11.83
C ASN A 27 -18.84 0.39 -10.59
N SER A 28 -17.54 0.72 -10.55
CA SER A 28 -16.74 0.63 -9.33
C SER A 28 -16.90 1.87 -8.47
N LEU A 29 -16.83 1.69 -7.15
CA LEU A 29 -16.76 2.81 -6.21
C LEU A 29 -15.33 3.35 -6.15
N ALA A 30 -15.21 4.66 -6.02
CA ALA A 30 -13.94 5.35 -5.78
C ALA A 30 -14.15 6.42 -4.73
N ARG A 31 -13.16 6.58 -3.85
CA ARG A 31 -13.10 7.68 -2.89
C ARG A 31 -12.43 8.87 -3.57
N ILE A 32 -13.00 10.05 -3.40
CA ILE A 32 -12.43 11.31 -3.84
C ILE A 32 -11.99 12.07 -2.59
N THR A 33 -10.74 12.53 -2.57
CA THR A 33 -10.16 13.29 -1.45
C THR A 33 -9.11 14.26 -1.97
N GLU A 34 -8.66 15.18 -1.12
CA GLU A 34 -7.49 16.02 -1.39
C GLU A 34 -6.23 15.39 -0.78
N ILE A 35 -5.13 15.35 -1.54
CA ILE A 35 -3.79 14.96 -1.08
C ILE A 35 -2.80 15.93 -1.72
N ASP A 36 -1.97 16.59 -0.91
CA ASP A 36 -0.93 17.53 -1.36
C ASP A 36 -1.44 18.62 -2.32
N GLY A 37 -2.63 19.16 -2.07
CA GLY A 37 -3.26 20.18 -2.93
C GLY A 37 -3.83 19.66 -4.26
N HIS A 38 -3.89 18.34 -4.43
CA HIS A 38 -4.42 17.69 -5.63
C HIS A 38 -5.65 16.83 -5.29
N ILE A 39 -6.58 16.75 -6.24
CA ILE A 39 -7.70 15.81 -6.13
C ILE A 39 -7.18 14.40 -6.41
N ALA A 40 -7.23 13.54 -5.40
CA ALA A 40 -6.90 12.13 -5.47
C ALA A 40 -8.17 11.29 -5.63
N ILE A 41 -8.15 10.41 -6.64
CA ILE A 41 -9.19 9.40 -6.89
C ILE A 41 -8.62 8.04 -6.49
N ILE A 42 -9.19 7.44 -5.46
CA ILE A 42 -8.71 6.18 -4.90
C ILE A 42 -9.76 5.09 -5.15
N PRO A 43 -9.48 4.06 -5.98
CA PRO A 43 -10.42 2.96 -6.20
C PRO A 43 -10.72 2.22 -4.90
N ILE A 44 -12.00 1.86 -4.70
CA ILE A 44 -12.43 1.01 -3.59
C ILE A 44 -12.64 -0.40 -4.16
N PRO A 45 -11.88 -1.41 -3.70
CA PRO A 45 -12.07 -2.79 -4.13
C PRO A 45 -13.47 -3.30 -3.77
N LYS A 46 -14.08 -4.07 -4.68
CA LYS A 46 -15.38 -4.72 -4.43
C LYS A 46 -15.32 -5.78 -3.34
N ASP A 47 -14.19 -6.49 -3.24
CA ASP A 47 -13.88 -7.43 -2.17
C ASP A 47 -12.67 -6.92 -1.39
N PRO A 48 -12.88 -6.15 -0.30
CA PRO A 48 -11.79 -5.64 0.53
C PRO A 48 -10.96 -6.76 1.16
N ILE A 49 -11.58 -7.89 1.50
CA ILE A 49 -10.91 -9.01 2.20
C ILE A 49 -9.98 -9.73 1.23
N GLY A 50 -10.50 -10.11 0.06
CA GLY A 50 -9.68 -10.71 -1.00
C GLY A 50 -8.55 -9.80 -1.46
N SER A 51 -8.79 -8.49 -1.53
CA SER A 51 -7.78 -7.51 -1.95
C SER A 51 -6.71 -7.25 -0.89
N ALA A 52 -7.04 -7.35 0.40
CA ALA A 52 -6.09 -7.20 1.50
C ALA A 52 -5.30 -8.48 1.79
N ARG A 53 -5.77 -9.64 1.32
CA ARG A 53 -5.11 -10.93 1.56
C ARG A 53 -3.69 -10.90 0.98
N GLY A 54 -2.71 -11.17 1.84
CA GLY A 54 -1.30 -11.18 1.46
C GLY A 54 -0.62 -9.81 1.48
N MET A 55 -1.31 -8.73 1.85
CA MET A 55 -0.70 -7.39 1.92
C MET A 55 0.45 -7.29 2.93
N LEU A 56 0.47 -8.18 3.93
CA LEU A 56 1.51 -8.28 4.96
C LEU A 56 2.45 -9.48 4.72
N HIS A 57 2.35 -10.14 3.57
CA HIS A 57 3.24 -11.22 3.21
C HIS A 57 4.61 -10.64 2.83
N GLY A 58 5.48 -10.52 3.83
CA GLY A 58 6.87 -10.07 3.68
C GLY A 58 7.87 -11.23 3.54
N GLY A 59 9.14 -10.88 3.36
CA GLY A 59 10.23 -11.87 3.17
C GLY A 59 10.56 -12.67 4.43
N GLU A 60 10.36 -12.10 5.61
CA GLU A 60 10.58 -12.75 6.90
C GLU A 60 9.32 -12.72 7.75
N THR A 61 9.08 -13.82 8.45
CA THR A 61 8.05 -13.88 9.48
C THR A 61 8.53 -13.18 10.74
N ALA A 62 7.60 -12.65 11.54
CA ALA A 62 7.92 -12.09 12.85
C ALA A 62 8.71 -13.07 13.74
N ALA A 63 8.43 -14.36 13.63
CA ALA A 63 9.14 -15.39 14.37
C ALA A 63 10.60 -15.57 13.94
N GLN A 64 10.91 -15.42 12.65
CA GLN A 64 12.30 -15.43 12.16
C GLN A 64 13.04 -14.19 12.67
N HIS A 65 12.42 -13.02 12.52
CA HIS A 65 13.01 -11.76 12.99
C HIS A 65 13.29 -11.78 14.50
N MET A 66 12.35 -12.29 15.31
CA MET A 66 12.56 -12.45 16.76
C MET A 66 13.69 -13.41 17.11
N LYS A 67 13.90 -14.48 16.32
CA LYS A 67 15.01 -15.42 16.54
C LYS A 67 16.36 -14.79 16.26
N GLU A 68 16.46 -13.97 15.22
CA GLU A 68 17.68 -13.23 14.90
C GLU A 68 18.05 -12.25 16.00
N ILE A 69 17.09 -11.43 16.44
CA ILE A 69 17.28 -10.51 17.57
C ILE A 69 17.78 -11.29 18.81
N ARG A 70 17.15 -12.43 19.12
CA ARG A 70 17.56 -13.23 20.28
C ARG A 70 18.98 -13.80 20.13
N ALA A 71 19.39 -14.18 18.93
CA ALA A 71 20.74 -14.68 18.66
C ALA A 71 21.78 -13.56 18.86
N GLU A 72 21.49 -12.35 18.38
CA GLU A 72 22.34 -11.17 18.58
C GLU A 72 22.49 -10.81 20.07
N GLU A 73 21.39 -10.82 20.83
CA GLU A 73 21.41 -10.58 22.27
C GLU A 73 22.31 -11.57 23.03
N LEU A 74 22.17 -12.86 22.74
CA LEU A 74 22.97 -13.92 23.36
C LEU A 74 24.46 -13.73 23.05
N GLU A 75 24.80 -13.28 21.85
CA GLU A 75 26.18 -13.03 21.47
C GLU A 75 26.76 -11.82 22.21
N ILE A 76 25.97 -10.76 22.42
CA ILE A 76 26.35 -9.60 23.23
C ILE A 76 26.55 -10.02 24.70
N GLU A 77 25.64 -10.81 25.27
CA GLU A 77 25.75 -11.32 26.66
C GLU A 77 27.01 -12.16 26.86
N ARG A 78 27.32 -13.06 25.92
CA ARG A 78 28.56 -13.87 25.94
C ARG A 78 29.80 -12.99 25.91
N LYS A 79 29.83 -11.98 25.03
CA LYS A 79 30.95 -11.03 24.93
C LYS A 79 31.10 -10.15 26.18
N LYS A 80 30.03 -9.94 26.97
CA LYS A 80 30.11 -9.21 28.25
C LYS A 80 30.65 -10.11 29.36
N ARG A 81 30.16 -11.35 29.48
CA ARG A 81 30.59 -12.31 30.52
C ARG A 81 32.06 -12.76 30.44
N GLY A 82 32.68 -12.72 29.26
CA GLY A 82 34.09 -13.09 29.10
C GLY A 82 35.10 -11.96 29.39
N ARG A 83 34.62 -10.79 29.86
CA ARG A 83 35.45 -9.62 30.19
C ARG A 83 35.56 -9.34 31.71
N ASP A 84 34.89 -10.17 32.53
CA ASP A 84 34.97 -10.19 33.99
C ASP A 84 35.87 -11.36 34.45
#